data_AF-A0A1I5BLI7-F1
#
_entry.id   AF-A0A1I5BLI7-F1
#
_cell.length_a   1.000
_cell.length_b   1.000
_cell.length_c   1.000
_cell.angle_alpha   90.00
_cell.angle_beta   90.00
_cell.angle_gamma   90.00
#
_symmetry.space_group_name_H-M   'P 1'
#
loop_
_entity.id
_entity.type
_entity.pdbx_description
1 polymer ?
#
loop_
_entity_poly.entity_id
_entity_poly.type
_entity_poly.pdbx_seq_one_letter_code
_entity_poly.pdbx_strand_id
1 'polypeptide(L)'
;MKIIFLSFLSFLSFLSFSCHSEELKFYINKVQEEIDKKIDLCLGETEWPASNSDNSIWVNARMESLVDSGLVKSNLKGKNKIWILTDLGKKEFNRNGDFCYGRMMVKEILNITYVNKKKVS
;
A
#
# COMPACT_ATOMS: atom_id res chain seq x y z
N MET A 1 -6.94 -42.22 42.86
CA MET A 1 -7.29 -40.78 42.74
C MET A 1 -6.11 -39.86 42.37
N LYS A 2 -4.88 -40.04 42.87
CA LYS A 2 -3.74 -39.15 42.55
C LYS A 2 -3.30 -39.12 41.07
N ILE A 3 -3.39 -40.26 40.35
CA ILE A 3 -2.97 -40.38 38.94
C ILE A 3 -3.93 -39.66 37.98
N ILE A 4 -5.24 -39.69 38.25
CA ILE A 4 -6.25 -39.01 37.44
C ILE A 4 -6.07 -37.48 37.53
N PHE A 5 -5.75 -36.96 38.73
CA PHE A 5 -5.52 -35.54 38.96
C PHE A 5 -4.27 -35.02 38.22
N LEU A 6 -3.20 -35.82 38.16
CA LEU A 6 -1.99 -35.50 37.39
C LEU A 6 -2.22 -35.51 35.88
N SER A 7 -3.07 -36.43 35.37
CA SER A 7 -3.44 -36.45 33.95
C SER A 7 -4.29 -35.24 33.55
N PHE A 8 -5.17 -34.78 34.44
CA PHE A 8 -6.04 -33.62 34.19
C PHE A 8 -5.24 -32.31 34.18
N LEU A 9 -4.27 -32.17 35.09
CA LEU A 9 -3.39 -31.00 35.15
C LEU A 9 -2.44 -30.91 33.94
N SER A 10 -1.98 -32.06 33.44
CA SER A 10 -1.17 -32.12 32.22
C SER A 10 -2.01 -31.78 30.97
N PHE A 11 -3.26 -32.21 30.90
CA PHE A 11 -4.18 -31.89 29.79
C PHE A 11 -4.53 -30.39 29.72
N LEU A 12 -4.75 -29.75 30.88
CA LEU A 12 -4.98 -28.30 30.97
C LEU A 12 -3.78 -27.47 30.51
N SER A 13 -2.56 -27.98 30.70
CA SER A 13 -1.32 -27.29 30.31
C SER A 13 -1.10 -27.27 28.78
N PHE A 14 -1.68 -28.23 28.04
CA PHE A 14 -1.60 -28.27 26.57
C PHE A 14 -2.58 -27.31 25.89
N LEU A 15 -3.67 -26.92 26.55
CA LEU A 15 -4.69 -26.02 25.97
C LEU A 15 -4.28 -24.54 25.98
N SER A 16 -3.29 -24.15 26.78
CA SER A 16 -2.88 -22.74 26.91
C SER A 16 -1.92 -22.25 25.82
N PHE A 17 -1.44 -23.13 24.93
CA PHE A 17 -0.37 -22.78 23.98
C PHE A 17 -0.84 -22.24 22.61
N SER A 18 -2.15 -22.14 22.35
CA SER A 18 -2.68 -21.82 21.01
C SER A 18 -3.11 -20.36 20.79
N CYS A 19 -2.99 -19.47 21.77
CA CYS A 19 -3.75 -18.20 21.77
C CYS A 19 -3.08 -16.99 21.07
N HIS A 20 -1.85 -17.07 20.57
CA HIS A 20 -1.14 -15.89 20.03
C HIS A 20 -1.05 -15.79 18.50
N SER A 21 -1.47 -16.80 17.74
CA SER A 21 -1.38 -16.77 16.27
C SER A 21 -2.59 -16.13 15.56
N GLU A 22 -3.73 -16.02 16.26
CA GLU A 22 -5.00 -15.60 15.66
C GLU A 22 -5.06 -14.08 15.42
N GLU A 23 -4.50 -13.27 16.32
CA GLU A 23 -4.52 -11.81 16.25
C GLU A 23 -3.69 -11.26 15.08
N LEU A 24 -2.50 -11.83 14.83
CA LEU A 24 -1.64 -11.44 13.72
C LEU A 24 -2.29 -11.74 12.36
N LYS A 25 -2.91 -12.92 12.23
CA LYS A 25 -3.61 -13.32 11.01
C LYS A 25 -4.82 -12.44 10.74
N PHE A 26 -5.60 -12.12 11.78
CA PHE A 26 -6.71 -11.18 11.69
C PHE A 26 -6.24 -9.80 11.22
N TYR A 27 -5.15 -9.29 11.80
CA TYR A 27 -4.58 -8.01 11.42
C TYR A 27 -4.05 -7.99 9.98
N ILE A 28 -3.30 -9.01 9.55
CA ILE A 28 -2.83 -9.16 8.17
C ILE A 28 -4.01 -9.15 7.19
N ASN A 29 -5.06 -9.91 7.48
CA ASN A 29 -6.26 -9.96 6.64
C ASN A 29 -6.93 -8.59 6.53
N LYS A 30 -6.97 -7.81 7.61
CA LYS A 30 -7.51 -6.45 7.59
C LYS A 30 -6.67 -5.49 6.75
N VAL A 31 -5.35 -5.58 6.83
CA VAL A 31 -4.46 -4.78 5.98
C VAL A 31 -4.63 -5.14 4.51
N GLN A 32 -4.72 -6.44 4.19
CA GLN A 32 -4.98 -6.90 2.82
C GLN A 32 -6.34 -6.39 2.30
N GLU A 33 -7.40 -6.51 3.10
CA GLU A 33 -8.75 -6.03 2.74
C GLU A 33 -8.76 -4.52 2.42
N GLU A 34 -8.03 -3.72 3.20
CA GLU A 34 -7.92 -2.27 2.99
C GLU A 34 -7.11 -1.93 1.73
N ILE A 35 -6.02 -2.64 1.47
CA ILE A 35 -5.22 -2.50 0.24
C ILE A 35 -6.07 -2.81 -0.99
N ASP A 36 -6.75 -3.96 -0.96
CA ASP A 36 -7.57 -4.44 -2.07
C ASP A 36 -8.76 -3.52 -2.37
N LYS A 37 -9.34 -2.89 -1.33
CA LYS A 37 -10.50 -1.99 -1.46
C LYS A 37 -10.14 -0.56 -1.85
N LYS A 38 -9.03 0.00 -1.34
CA LYS A 38 -8.80 1.45 -1.37
C LYS A 38 -7.75 1.92 -2.35
N ILE A 39 -6.82 1.07 -2.77
CA ILE A 39 -5.70 1.55 -3.58
C ILE A 39 -6.07 1.41 -5.06
N ASP A 40 -6.66 2.47 -5.60
CA ASP A 40 -6.61 2.70 -7.05
C ASP A 40 -5.13 2.95 -7.40
N LEU A 41 -4.48 1.91 -7.91
CA LEU A 41 -3.04 1.86 -8.21
C LEU A 41 -2.72 2.56 -9.54
N CYS A 42 -3.43 3.66 -9.80
CA CYS A 42 -3.20 4.53 -10.93
C CYS A 42 -2.03 5.44 -10.59
N LEU A 43 -0.97 5.39 -11.40
CA LEU A 43 0.23 6.21 -11.23
C LEU A 43 0.03 7.63 -11.77
N GLY A 44 -1.06 7.91 -12.48
CA GLY A 44 -1.36 9.21 -13.04
C GLY A 44 -2.81 9.61 -12.87
N GLU A 45 -3.08 10.87 -13.16
CA GLU A 45 -4.44 11.39 -13.27
C GLU A 45 -5.13 10.82 -14.53
N THR A 46 -6.46 10.82 -14.50
CA THR A 46 -7.30 10.41 -15.64
C THR A 46 -7.52 11.55 -16.63
N GLU A 47 -7.30 12.79 -16.22
CA GLU A 47 -7.44 13.97 -17.06
C GLU A 47 -6.10 14.71 -17.19
N TRP A 48 -5.80 15.12 -18.43
CA TRP A 48 -4.55 15.77 -18.79
C TRP A 48 -4.81 17.07 -19.58
N PRO A 49 -4.05 18.15 -19.34
CA PRO A 49 -2.96 18.27 -18.37
C PRO A 49 -3.44 18.31 -16.92
N ALA A 50 -2.66 17.74 -16.02
CA ALA A 50 -2.97 17.67 -14.60
C ALA A 50 -2.33 18.84 -13.82
N SER A 51 -3.00 19.33 -12.78
CA SER A 51 -2.43 20.31 -11.87
C SER A 51 -2.79 19.98 -10.43
N ASN A 52 -1.87 20.19 -9.50
CA ASN A 52 -2.11 19.99 -8.08
C ASN A 52 -2.15 21.35 -7.39
N SER A 53 -3.35 21.80 -7.00
CA SER A 53 -3.55 23.00 -6.17
C SER A 53 -3.31 22.74 -4.69
N ASP A 54 -3.50 21.48 -4.26
CA ASP A 54 -3.64 21.12 -2.85
C ASP A 54 -2.30 20.65 -2.24
N ASN A 55 -1.23 20.72 -3.03
CA ASN A 55 0.15 20.43 -2.61
C ASN A 55 0.33 19.06 -1.93
N SER A 56 -0.53 18.09 -2.27
CA SER A 56 -0.43 16.73 -1.75
C SER A 56 0.93 16.11 -2.10
N ILE A 57 1.73 15.80 -1.08
CA ILE A 57 3.05 15.19 -1.23
C ILE A 57 2.95 13.85 -1.97
N TRP A 58 1.89 13.09 -1.71
CA TRP A 58 1.63 11.79 -2.34
C TRP A 58 1.34 11.94 -3.84
N VAL A 59 0.51 12.91 -4.22
CA VAL A 59 0.22 13.20 -5.63
C VAL A 59 1.51 13.62 -6.34
N ASN A 60 2.32 14.49 -5.72
CA ASN A 60 3.58 14.90 -6.32
C ASN A 60 4.54 13.71 -6.50
N ALA A 61 4.77 12.90 -5.47
CA ALA A 61 5.66 11.74 -5.56
C ALA A 61 5.22 10.76 -6.66
N ARG A 62 3.91 10.51 -6.75
CA ARG A 62 3.31 9.69 -7.80
C ARG A 62 3.57 10.27 -9.20
N MET A 63 3.27 11.55 -9.41
CA MET A 63 3.44 12.20 -10.70
C MET A 63 4.92 12.32 -11.11
N GLU A 64 5.83 12.47 -10.16
CA GLU A 64 7.28 12.47 -10.46
C GLU A 64 7.77 11.12 -10.99
N SER A 65 7.19 10.00 -10.55
CA SER A 65 7.53 8.70 -11.15
C SER A 65 7.18 8.62 -12.65
N LEU A 66 6.13 9.31 -13.08
CA LEU A 66 5.77 9.44 -14.51
C LEU A 66 6.69 10.39 -15.25
N VAL A 67 7.28 11.37 -14.55
CA VAL A 67 8.31 12.26 -15.10
C VAL A 67 9.61 11.48 -15.31
N ASP A 68 10.05 10.71 -14.31
CA ASP A 68 11.27 9.91 -14.34
C ASP A 68 11.24 8.84 -15.43
N SER A 69 10.05 8.28 -15.73
CA SER A 69 9.85 7.34 -16.84
C SER A 69 9.72 8.00 -18.22
N GLY A 70 9.71 9.33 -18.30
CA GLY A 70 9.61 10.08 -19.56
C GLY A 70 8.20 10.13 -20.18
N LEU A 71 7.18 9.64 -19.48
CA LEU A 71 5.79 9.69 -19.92
C LEU A 71 5.18 11.09 -19.73
N VAL A 72 5.68 11.83 -18.75
CA VAL A 72 5.15 13.14 -18.35
C VAL A 72 6.27 14.18 -18.30
N LYS A 73 5.95 15.43 -18.61
CA LYS A 73 6.78 16.62 -18.33
C LYS A 73 6.09 17.46 -17.29
N SER A 74 6.85 17.99 -16.33
CA SER A 74 6.34 18.94 -15.35
C SER A 74 6.80 20.36 -15.66
N ASN A 75 5.92 21.34 -15.42
CA ASN A 75 6.23 22.76 -15.49
C ASN A 75 5.69 23.48 -14.24
N LEU A 76 6.47 24.39 -13.68
CA LEU A 76 6.05 25.22 -12.57
C LEU A 76 5.40 26.50 -13.11
N LYS A 77 4.11 26.69 -12.80
CA LYS A 77 3.37 27.91 -13.14
C LYS A 77 3.01 28.63 -11.84
N GLY A 78 3.89 29.52 -11.40
CA GLY A 78 3.78 30.18 -10.10
C GLY A 78 4.02 29.18 -8.97
N LYS A 79 3.04 29.02 -8.07
CA LYS A 79 3.09 28.03 -6.97
C LYS A 79 2.56 26.64 -7.37
N ASN A 80 1.93 26.53 -8.54
CA ASN A 80 1.29 25.29 -8.95
C ASN A 80 2.19 24.52 -9.93
N LYS A 81 2.27 23.21 -9.73
CA LYS A 81 2.91 22.30 -10.67
C LYS A 81 1.88 21.78 -11.65
N ILE A 82 2.21 21.86 -12.94
CA ILE A 82 1.38 21.38 -14.05
C ILE A 82 2.15 20.24 -14.72
N TRP A 83 1.48 19.12 -14.94
CA TRP A 83 2.03 17.97 -15.63
C TRP A 83 1.34 17.76 -16.96
N ILE A 84 2.12 17.47 -18.00
CA ILE A 84 1.67 17.35 -19.38
C ILE A 84 2.27 16.08 -19.97
N LEU A 85 1.46 15.32 -20.72
CA LEU A 85 1.92 14.12 -21.42
C LEU A 85 2.99 14.46 -22.46
N THR A 86 4.06 13.65 -22.51
CA THR A 86 4.96 13.61 -23.67
C THR A 86 4.31 12.91 -24.85
N ASP A 87 4.93 12.91 -26.03
CA ASP A 87 4.38 12.15 -27.16
C ASP A 87 4.39 10.64 -26.89
N LEU A 88 5.38 10.14 -26.14
CA LEU A 88 5.40 8.77 -25.62
C LEU A 88 4.25 8.56 -24.62
N GLY A 89 4.08 9.49 -23.67
CA GLY A 89 3.00 9.45 -22.69
C GLY A 89 1.62 9.42 -23.33
N LYS A 90 1.36 10.25 -24.34
CA LYS A 90 0.11 10.25 -25.11
C LYS A 90 -0.13 8.92 -25.80
N LYS A 91 0.91 8.34 -26.42
CA LYS A 91 0.79 7.05 -27.11
C LYS A 91 0.39 5.94 -26.13
N GLU A 92 1.04 5.87 -24.98
CA GLU A 92 0.73 4.86 -23.97
C GLU A 92 -0.63 5.10 -23.29
N PHE A 93 -0.94 6.36 -22.95
CA PHE A 93 -2.24 6.74 -22.37
C PHE A 93 -3.40 6.43 -23.34
N ASN A 94 -3.25 6.73 -24.63
CA ASN A 94 -4.28 6.42 -25.63
C ASN A 94 -4.45 4.92 -25.87
N ARG A 95 -3.39 4.13 -25.66
CA ARG A 95 -3.44 2.67 -25.82
C ARG A 95 -4.24 2.01 -24.70
N ASN A 96 -4.09 2.50 -23.47
CA ASN A 96 -4.62 1.84 -22.27
C ASN A 96 -5.82 2.59 -21.65
N GLY A 97 -6.05 3.85 -22.03
CA GLY A 97 -7.06 4.73 -21.48
C GLY A 97 -6.65 5.43 -20.17
N ASP A 98 -5.55 5.01 -19.56
CA ASP A 98 -5.05 5.51 -18.28
C ASP A 98 -3.54 5.21 -18.08
N PHE A 99 -3.00 5.62 -16.93
CA PHE A 99 -1.71 5.17 -16.40
C PHE A 99 -1.86 4.23 -15.20
N CYS A 100 -2.90 3.41 -15.24
CA CYS A 100 -3.14 2.34 -14.30
C CYS A 100 -2.56 1.07 -14.93
N TYR A 101 -1.23 0.95 -14.94
CA TYR A 101 -0.49 -0.16 -15.59
C TYR A 101 -0.61 -1.52 -14.86
N GLY A 102 -1.81 -1.83 -14.38
CA GLY A 102 -2.13 -3.03 -13.62
C GLY A 102 -2.32 -2.72 -12.15
N ARG A 103 -3.30 -3.41 -11.56
CA ARG A 103 -3.41 -3.52 -10.11
C ARG A 103 -2.12 -4.17 -9.61
N MET A 104 -1.28 -3.42 -8.91
CA MET A 104 -0.29 -4.02 -8.00
C MET A 104 -1.06 -4.89 -6.98
N MET A 105 -1.25 -6.16 -7.30
CA MET A 105 -1.84 -7.11 -6.37
C MET A 105 -0.76 -7.52 -5.37
N VAL A 106 -0.92 -7.11 -4.12
CA VAL A 106 -0.19 -7.73 -3.02
C VAL A 106 -0.67 -9.16 -2.94
N LYS A 107 0.15 -10.11 -3.41
CA LYS A 107 -0.20 -11.53 -3.44
C LYS A 107 -0.40 -12.09 -2.02
N GLU A 108 0.47 -11.69 -1.10
CA GLU A 108 0.45 -12.09 0.30
C GLU A 108 1.34 -11.15 1.12
N ILE A 109 0.88 -10.77 2.32
CA ILE A 109 1.71 -10.10 3.32
C ILE A 109 2.40 -11.18 4.17
N LEU A 110 3.70 -11.36 3.96
CA LEU A 110 4.47 -12.41 4.63
C LEU A 110 4.82 -12.08 6.09
N ASN A 111 5.02 -10.79 6.42
CA ASN A 111 5.36 -10.35 7.77
C ASN A 111 5.05 -8.86 7.98
N ILE A 112 4.70 -8.47 9.21
CA ILE A 112 4.57 -7.07 9.62
C ILE A 112 5.46 -6.84 10.84
N THR A 113 6.41 -5.91 10.72
CA THR A 113 7.32 -5.55 11.81
C THR A 113 6.98 -4.18 12.38
N TYR A 114 6.88 -4.10 13.70
CA TYR A 114 6.71 -2.82 14.38
C TYR A 114 8.08 -2.14 14.53
N VAL A 115 8.26 -1.03 13.81
CA VAL A 115 9.41 -0.14 14.07
C VAL A 115 9.06 0.68 15.30
N ASN A 116 9.41 0.16 16.48
CA ASN A 116 9.28 0.91 17.71
C ASN A 116 10.29 2.06 17.65
N LYS A 117 9.83 3.27 17.28
CA LYS A 117 10.63 4.49 17.40
C LYS A 117 10.87 4.69 18.89
N LYS A 118 11.99 4.15 19.41
CA LYS A 118 12.52 4.58 20.70
C LYS A 118 12.55 6.10 20.66
N LYS A 119 11.83 6.73 21.59
CA LYS A 119 11.97 8.16 21.86
C LYS A 119 13.46 8.45 21.94
N VAL A 120 13.93 9.36 21.10
CA VAL A 120 15.20 10.04 21.31
C VAL A 120 15.01 10.80 22.62
N SER A 121 15.46 10.18 23.72
CA SER A 121 15.76 10.85 24.98
C SER A 121 16.99 11.71 24.82
#